data_AF-A4K950-F1
#
_entry.id   AF-A4K950-F1
#
_cell.length_a   1.000
_cell.length_b   1.000
_cell.length_c   1.000
_cell.angle_alpha   90.00
_cell.angle_beta   90.00
_cell.angle_gamma   90.00
#
_symmetry.space_group_name_H-M   'P 1'
#
loop_
_entity.id
_entity.type
_entity.pdbx_description
1 polymer ?
#
loop_
_entity_poly.entity_id
_entity_poly.type
_entity_poly.pdbx_seq_one_letter_code
_entity_poly.pdbx_strand_id
1 'polypeptide(L)'
;SRLFRMHGQFVASHPWEVIVGTVTITICMMSMNMFTGNDKICGWNYECPKFDEDVLSSDIIILTITRCIAILYIYFQFQNLRQLGSKYILGIAGLFTIFSSFVFSTVVIHFLDKELTGLNEALPFFLLLIDLSKASALAKFALSSNSQDEVRDNIARGMAILGPTFTLDALVECLVIGVGTMSGVRQLEIMCCFGCMS
;
A
#
# COMPACT_ATOMS: atom_id res chain seq x y z
N SER A 1 11.60 21.75 1.56
CA SER A 1 10.33 22.18 2.20
C SER A 1 9.41 22.97 1.27
N ARG A 2 9.89 23.98 0.49
CA ARG A 2 9.02 24.82 -0.38
C ARG A 2 8.23 24.04 -1.43
N LEU A 3 8.84 23.04 -2.09
CA LEU A 3 8.18 22.17 -3.06
C LEU A 3 7.03 21.37 -2.42
N PHE A 4 7.28 20.72 -1.28
CA PHE A 4 6.25 19.99 -0.53
C PHE A 4 5.10 20.89 -0.07
N ARG A 5 5.42 22.15 0.32
CA ARG A 5 4.39 23.14 0.66
C ARG A 5 3.50 23.46 -0.54
N MET A 6 4.09 23.74 -1.71
CA MET A 6 3.33 24.04 -2.93
C MET A 6 2.48 22.85 -3.36
N HIS A 7 3.02 21.63 -3.26
CA HIS A 7 2.26 20.41 -3.54
C HIS A 7 1.06 20.25 -2.60
N GLY A 8 1.25 20.45 -1.29
CA GLY A 8 0.16 20.44 -0.32
C GLY A 8 -0.91 21.51 -0.58
N GLN A 9 -0.51 22.73 -0.98
CA GLN A 9 -1.46 23.78 -1.36
C GLN A 9 -2.26 23.43 -2.60
N PHE A 10 -1.61 22.85 -3.62
CA PHE A 10 -2.26 22.42 -4.85
C PHE A 10 -3.33 21.36 -4.57
N VAL A 11 -2.95 20.27 -3.88
CA VAL A 11 -3.86 19.18 -3.54
C VAL A 11 -5.04 19.66 -2.69
N ALA A 12 -4.79 20.53 -1.72
CA ALA A 12 -5.84 21.07 -0.86
C ALA A 12 -6.71 22.15 -1.54
N SER A 13 -6.27 22.74 -2.66
CA SER A 13 -7.06 23.69 -3.45
C SER A 13 -8.06 23.03 -4.40
N HIS A 14 -7.80 21.80 -4.85
CA HIS A 14 -8.66 21.06 -5.78
C HIS A 14 -8.99 19.65 -5.23
N PRO A 15 -9.64 19.55 -4.05
CA PRO A 15 -9.85 18.26 -3.38
C PRO A 15 -10.71 17.29 -4.20
N TRP A 16 -11.74 17.78 -4.89
CA TRP A 16 -12.60 16.95 -5.72
C TRP A 16 -11.88 16.35 -6.92
N GLU A 17 -11.05 17.15 -7.61
CA GLU A 17 -10.27 16.67 -8.75
C GLU A 17 -9.28 15.59 -8.33
N VAL A 18 -8.63 15.76 -7.17
CA VAL A 18 -7.69 14.77 -6.63
C VAL A 18 -8.42 13.47 -6.27
N ILE A 19 -9.59 13.55 -5.63
CA ILE A 19 -10.37 12.35 -5.25
C ILE A 19 -10.86 11.61 -6.49
N VAL A 20 -11.49 12.32 -7.44
CA VAL A 20 -11.99 11.70 -8.68
C VAL A 20 -10.84 11.14 -9.50
N GLY A 21 -9.72 11.86 -9.59
CA GLY A 21 -8.51 11.39 -10.28
C GLY A 21 -7.96 10.11 -9.68
N THR A 22 -7.76 10.07 -8.36
CA THR A 22 -7.24 8.87 -7.67
C THR A 22 -8.17 7.68 -7.80
N VAL A 23 -9.48 7.85 -7.60
CA VAL A 23 -10.47 6.78 -7.77
C VAL A 23 -10.51 6.27 -9.22
N THR A 24 -10.50 7.18 -10.20
CA THR A 24 -10.52 6.81 -11.62
C THR A 24 -9.29 6.00 -11.98
N ILE A 25 -8.10 6.45 -11.56
CA ILE A 25 -6.84 5.74 -11.77
C ILE A 25 -6.89 4.34 -11.14
N THR A 26 -7.35 4.20 -9.89
CA THR A 26 -7.49 2.89 -9.24
C THR A 26 -8.46 1.97 -9.99
N ILE A 27 -9.61 2.49 -10.44
CA ILE A 27 -10.59 1.73 -11.22
C ILE A 27 -10.02 1.31 -12.58
N CYS A 28 -9.30 2.20 -13.26
CA CYS A 28 -8.64 1.88 -14.53
C CYS A 28 -7.61 0.77 -14.34
N MET A 29 -6.77 0.86 -13.31
CA MET A 29 -5.80 -0.19 -12.98
C MET A 29 -6.46 -1.51 -12.60
N MET A 30 -7.53 -1.48 -11.82
CA MET A 30 -8.31 -2.66 -11.49
C MET A 30 -8.95 -3.30 -12.74
N SER A 31 -9.45 -2.47 -13.66
CA SER A 31 -10.01 -2.94 -14.93
C SER A 31 -8.94 -3.61 -15.77
N MET A 32 -7.75 -3.03 -15.89
CA MET A 32 -6.62 -3.66 -16.59
C MET A 32 -6.28 -5.03 -15.97
N ASN A 33 -6.24 -5.13 -14.63
CA ASN A 33 -6.03 -6.40 -13.94
C ASN A 33 -7.12 -7.44 -14.23
N MET A 34 -8.40 -7.02 -14.32
CA MET A 34 -9.52 -7.90 -14.65
C MET A 34 -9.53 -8.33 -16.12
N PHE A 35 -9.04 -7.50 -17.05
CA PHE A 35 -9.00 -7.81 -18.47
C PHE A 35 -7.78 -8.65 -18.90
N THR A 36 -6.70 -8.67 -18.12
CA THR A 36 -5.51 -9.49 -18.41
C THR A 36 -5.47 -10.82 -17.64
N GLY A 37 -6.41 -11.07 -16.74
CA GLY A 37 -6.53 -12.31 -15.97
C GLY A 37 -7.03 -13.53 -16.78
N ASN A 38 -6.75 -13.61 -18.08
CA ASN A 38 -7.28 -14.67 -18.93
C ASN A 38 -6.22 -15.35 -19.82
N ASP A 39 -5.05 -15.66 -19.27
CA ASP A 39 -4.11 -16.58 -19.92
C ASP A 39 -3.54 -17.59 -18.93
N LYS A 40 -4.28 -18.69 -18.74
CA LYS A 40 -3.82 -20.05 -19.07
C LYS A 40 -5.05 -20.92 -19.38
N ILE A 41 -5.51 -20.90 -20.64
CA ILE A 41 -6.24 -22.05 -21.19
C ILE A 41 -5.18 -23.15 -21.32
N CYS A 42 -5.13 -24.06 -20.37
CA CYS A 42 -4.38 -25.30 -20.54
C CYS A 42 -4.98 -26.02 -21.76
N GLY A 43 -4.24 -26.05 -22.87
CA GLY A 43 -4.61 -26.84 -24.03
C GLY A 43 -4.72 -28.32 -23.64
N TRP A 44 -5.60 -29.04 -24.33
CA TRP A 44 -5.98 -30.45 -24.06
C TRP A 44 -4.84 -31.49 -24.12
N ASN A 45 -3.56 -31.07 -24.19
CA ASN A 45 -2.43 -31.99 -24.37
C ASN A 45 -1.10 -31.53 -23.75
N TYR A 46 -1.11 -30.81 -22.63
CA TYR A 46 0.10 -30.61 -21.83
C TYR A 46 -0.24 -30.73 -20.34
N GLU A 47 0.34 -31.73 -19.68
CA GLU A 47 0.39 -31.79 -18.21
C GLU A 47 1.19 -30.58 -17.73
N CYS A 48 0.50 -29.60 -17.15
CA CYS A 48 1.17 -28.60 -16.33
C CYS A 48 1.80 -29.32 -15.14
N PRO A 49 3.09 -29.08 -14.83
CA PRO A 49 3.65 -29.57 -13.59
C PRO A 49 2.84 -28.94 -12.46
N LYS A 50 2.16 -29.78 -11.68
CA LYS A 50 1.64 -29.37 -10.38
C LYS A 50 2.86 -29.00 -9.56
N PHE A 51 3.00 -27.71 -9.24
CA PHE A 51 3.78 -27.29 -8.08
C PHE A 51 3.02 -27.77 -6.84
N ASP A 52 2.99 -29.09 -6.64
CA ASP A 52 2.82 -29.70 -5.32
C ASP A 52 4.20 -29.57 -4.66
N GLU A 53 4.58 -28.36 -4.28
CA GLU A 53 5.58 -28.20 -3.23
C GLU A 53 4.82 -28.43 -1.92
N ASP A 54 5.20 -29.50 -1.22
CA ASP A 54 4.75 -29.82 0.12
C ASP A 54 4.94 -28.61 1.04
N VAL A 55 3.91 -27.77 1.16
CA VAL A 55 3.85 -26.69 2.14
C VAL A 55 3.85 -27.36 3.50
N LEU A 56 5.02 -27.38 4.13
CA LEU A 56 5.26 -27.98 5.43
C LEU A 56 4.21 -27.41 6.40
N SER A 57 3.54 -28.24 7.20
CA SER A 57 2.51 -27.81 8.16
C SER A 57 2.98 -26.67 9.10
N SER A 58 4.29 -26.52 9.26
CA SER A 58 4.96 -25.43 9.97
C SER A 58 4.77 -24.06 9.31
N ASP A 59 4.82 -23.97 7.97
CA ASP A 59 4.66 -22.72 7.22
C ASP A 59 3.22 -22.23 7.27
N ILE A 60 2.26 -23.15 7.32
CA ILE A 60 0.84 -22.82 7.53
C ILE A 60 0.64 -22.21 8.92
N ILE A 61 1.28 -22.75 9.96
CA ILE A 61 1.20 -22.22 11.34
C ILE A 61 1.85 -20.83 11.40
N ILE A 62 3.05 -20.67 10.83
CA ILE A 62 3.76 -19.38 10.80
C ILE A 62 2.96 -18.34 10.02
N LEU A 63 2.42 -18.69 8.85
CA LEU A 63 1.59 -17.82 8.04
C LEU A 63 0.31 -17.42 8.79
N THR A 64 -0.29 -18.35 9.53
CA THR A 64 -1.49 -18.07 10.35
C THR A 64 -1.16 -17.13 11.50
N ILE A 65 -0.05 -17.34 12.21
CA ILE A 65 0.41 -16.45 13.29
C ILE A 65 0.70 -15.04 12.74
N THR A 66 1.41 -14.95 11.62
CA THR A 66 1.72 -13.67 10.95
C THR A 66 0.43 -12.94 10.53
N ARG A 67 -0.57 -13.66 10.00
CA ARG A 67 -1.89 -13.09 9.68
C ARG A 67 -2.61 -12.58 10.92
N CYS A 68 -2.61 -13.35 12.01
CA CYS A 68 -3.21 -12.92 13.28
C CYS A 68 -2.53 -11.66 13.84
N ILE A 69 -1.19 -11.59 13.79
CA ILE A 69 -0.43 -10.41 14.21
C ILE A 69 -0.74 -9.21 13.31
N ALA A 70 -0.81 -9.40 11.98
CA ALA A 70 -1.16 -8.35 11.05
C ALA A 70 -2.57 -7.79 11.32
N ILE A 71 -3.56 -8.67 11.58
CA ILE A 71 -4.92 -8.24 11.94
C ILE A 71 -4.93 -7.45 13.25
N LEU A 72 -4.20 -7.90 14.27
CA LEU A 72 -4.08 -7.19 15.54
C LEU A 72 -3.36 -5.85 15.38
N TYR A 73 -2.30 -5.79 14.56
CA TYR A 73 -1.56 -4.58 14.25
C TYR A 73 -2.46 -3.56 13.55
N ILE A 74 -3.18 -3.97 12.49
CA ILE A 74 -4.14 -3.12 11.80
C ILE A 74 -5.23 -2.66 12.77
N TYR A 75 -5.77 -3.54 13.60
CA TYR A 75 -6.78 -3.18 14.59
C TYR A 75 -6.26 -2.12 15.59
N PHE A 76 -5.04 -2.31 16.10
CA PHE A 76 -4.41 -1.38 17.03
C PHE A 76 -4.06 -0.05 16.36
N GLN A 77 -3.56 -0.08 15.12
CA GLN A 77 -3.29 1.09 14.30
C GLN A 77 -4.59 1.85 14.01
N PHE A 78 -5.68 1.15 13.69
CA PHE A 78 -7.03 1.73 13.53
C PHE A 78 -7.62 2.29 14.83
N GLN A 79 -7.37 1.65 15.97
CA GLN A 79 -7.76 2.20 17.28
C GLN A 79 -7.01 3.50 17.58
N ASN A 80 -5.70 3.52 17.34
CA ASN A 80 -4.87 4.72 17.51
C ASN A 80 -5.34 5.84 16.57
N LEU A 81 -5.64 5.51 15.30
CA LEU A 81 -6.24 6.43 14.32
C LEU A 81 -7.60 6.98 14.81
N ARG A 82 -8.48 6.14 15.36
CA ARG A 82 -9.81 6.54 15.88
C ARG A 82 -9.73 7.53 17.04
N GLN A 83 -8.64 7.54 17.82
CA GLN A 83 -8.47 8.49 18.92
C GLN A 83 -8.11 9.91 18.44
N LEU A 84 -7.73 10.10 17.17
CA LEU A 84 -7.13 11.33 16.66
C LEU A 84 -8.08 12.23 15.85
N GLY A 85 -9.28 11.76 15.49
CA GLY A 85 -10.35 12.56 14.88
C GLY A 85 -11.17 11.82 13.82
N SER A 86 -12.45 12.22 13.68
CA SER A 86 -13.56 11.61 12.89
C SER A 86 -13.52 10.08 12.76
N LYS A 87 -14.33 9.40 13.60
CA LYS A 87 -14.39 7.93 13.80
C LYS A 87 -14.42 7.07 12.52
N TYR A 88 -14.87 7.61 11.38
CA TYR A 88 -15.09 6.86 10.14
C TYR A 88 -14.27 7.34 8.93
N ILE A 89 -14.02 8.65 8.79
CA ILE A 89 -13.40 9.21 7.58
C ILE A 89 -11.96 8.72 7.43
N LEU A 90 -11.17 8.76 8.51
CA LEU A 90 -9.78 8.33 8.49
C LEU A 90 -9.65 6.81 8.28
N GLY A 91 -10.60 6.04 8.80
CA GLY A 91 -10.63 4.59 8.61
C GLY A 91 -10.96 4.17 7.18
N ILE A 92 -11.94 4.82 6.55
CA ILE A 92 -12.29 4.58 5.15
C ILE A 92 -11.13 4.98 4.22
N ALA A 93 -10.51 6.13 4.47
CA ALA A 93 -9.34 6.57 3.71
C ALA A 93 -8.16 5.59 3.84
N GLY A 94 -7.88 5.09 5.05
CA GLY A 94 -6.86 4.07 5.27
C GLY A 94 -7.14 2.77 4.52
N LEU A 95 -8.37 2.25 4.60
CA LEU A 95 -8.77 1.03 3.89
C LEU A 95 -8.65 1.20 2.37
N PHE A 96 -9.11 2.33 1.83
CA PHE A 96 -9.01 2.64 0.42
C PHE A 96 -7.55 2.76 -0.06
N THR A 97 -6.67 3.31 0.77
CA THR A 97 -5.24 3.47 0.46
C THR A 97 -4.54 2.11 0.39
N ILE A 98 -4.81 1.24 1.38
CA ILE A 98 -4.31 -0.14 1.40
C ILE A 98 -4.77 -0.90 0.16
N PHE A 99 -6.07 -0.85 -0.15
CA PHE A 99 -6.63 -1.54 -1.29
C PHE A 99 -6.06 -1.02 -2.62
N SER A 100 -5.91 0.30 -2.75
CA SER A 100 -5.37 0.92 -3.97
C SER A 100 -3.90 0.57 -4.19
N SER A 101 -3.06 0.61 -3.15
CA SER A 101 -1.64 0.23 -3.25
C SER A 101 -1.50 -1.27 -3.62
N PHE A 102 -2.35 -2.14 -3.07
CA PHE A 102 -2.34 -3.57 -3.41
C PHE A 102 -2.66 -3.81 -4.89
N VAL A 103 -3.70 -3.15 -5.42
CA VAL A 103 -4.08 -3.24 -6.83
C VAL A 103 -2.98 -2.70 -7.73
N PHE A 104 -2.38 -1.55 -7.37
CA PHE A 104 -1.27 -0.95 -8.11
C PHE A 104 -0.06 -1.90 -8.21
N SER A 105 0.43 -2.41 -7.08
CA SER A 105 1.59 -3.30 -7.04
C SER A 105 1.35 -4.60 -7.81
N THR A 106 0.12 -5.13 -7.76
CA THR A 106 -0.27 -6.32 -8.54
C THR A 106 -0.21 -6.05 -10.06
N VAL A 107 -0.73 -4.92 -10.51
CA VAL A 107 -0.71 -4.53 -11.93
C VAL A 107 0.72 -4.35 -12.43
N VAL A 108 1.58 -3.67 -11.67
CA VAL A 108 2.96 -3.44 -12.10
C VAL A 108 3.77 -4.74 -12.19
N ILE A 109 3.60 -5.65 -11.23
CA ILE A 109 4.27 -6.96 -11.26
C ILE A 109 3.77 -7.80 -12.43
N HIS A 110 2.46 -7.77 -12.70
CA HIS A 110 1.87 -8.45 -13.86
C HIS A 110 2.44 -7.89 -15.18
N PHE A 111 2.65 -6.58 -15.28
CA PHE A 111 3.33 -5.97 -16.44
C PHE A 111 4.80 -6.39 -16.57
N LEU A 112 5.43 -6.83 -15.49
CA LEU A 112 6.83 -7.28 -15.44
C LEU A 112 6.97 -8.81 -15.69
N ASP A 113 5.89 -9.50 -16.12
CA ASP A 113 5.85 -10.94 -16.44
C ASP A 113 6.35 -11.85 -15.30
N LYS A 114 6.16 -11.40 -14.05
CA LYS A 114 6.56 -12.15 -12.85
C LYS A 114 5.37 -12.91 -12.27
N GLU A 115 5.60 -14.19 -11.95
CA GLU A 115 4.57 -15.08 -11.41
C GLU A 115 3.99 -14.55 -10.09
N LEU A 116 2.66 -14.50 -10.00
CA LEU A 116 1.88 -14.03 -8.86
C LEU A 116 1.76 -15.06 -7.71
N THR A 117 2.47 -16.18 -7.81
CA THR A 117 2.32 -17.36 -6.94
C THR A 117 2.65 -17.11 -5.46
N GLY A 118 3.33 -16.00 -5.11
CA GLY A 118 3.64 -15.62 -3.71
C GLY A 118 2.78 -14.50 -3.11
N LEU A 119 1.79 -13.96 -3.83
CA LEU A 119 1.08 -12.74 -3.42
C LEU A 119 0.25 -12.91 -2.14
N ASN A 120 -0.41 -14.06 -1.99
CA ASN A 120 -1.24 -14.38 -0.82
C ASN A 120 -0.42 -14.62 0.47
N GLU A 121 0.86 -14.89 0.32
CA GLU A 121 1.81 -15.04 1.43
C GLU A 121 2.47 -13.70 1.79
N ALA A 122 2.65 -12.81 0.82
CA ALA A 122 3.22 -11.46 0.99
C ALA A 122 2.23 -10.41 1.54
N LEU A 123 0.93 -10.62 1.32
CA LEU A 123 -0.16 -9.73 1.78
C LEU A 123 -0.04 -9.22 3.22
N PRO A 124 0.17 -10.08 4.24
CA PRO A 124 0.31 -9.62 5.63
C PRO A 124 1.57 -8.77 5.88
N PHE A 125 2.65 -9.00 5.14
CA PHE A 125 3.87 -8.18 5.24
C PHE A 125 3.66 -6.80 4.60
N PHE A 126 2.99 -6.75 3.45
CA PHE A 126 2.60 -5.50 2.81
C PHE A 126 1.73 -4.62 3.72
N LEU A 127 0.75 -5.23 4.40
CA LEU A 127 -0.10 -4.51 5.35
C LEU A 127 0.68 -3.97 6.56
N LEU A 128 1.80 -4.60 6.91
CA LEU A 128 2.67 -4.19 8.00
C LEU A 128 3.64 -3.06 7.58
N LEU A 129 4.05 -3.04 6.31
CA LEU A 129 4.90 -1.99 5.73
C LEU A 129 4.15 -0.66 5.51
N ILE A 130 2.84 -0.69 5.31
CA ILE A 130 2.06 0.54 5.14
C ILE A 130 1.99 1.31 6.46
N ASP A 131 2.66 2.46 6.50
CA ASP A 131 2.68 3.35 7.65
C ASP A 131 1.49 4.33 7.66
N LEU A 132 0.33 3.86 8.14
CA LEU A 132 -0.84 4.71 8.38
C LEU A 132 -0.61 5.76 9.48
N SER A 133 0.40 5.57 10.34
CA SER A 133 0.67 6.49 11.45
C SER A 133 1.21 7.82 10.94
N LYS A 134 2.07 7.80 9.91
CA LYS A 134 2.53 8.99 9.18
C LYS A 134 1.39 9.74 8.49
N ALA A 135 0.51 9.01 7.79
CA ALA A 135 -0.68 9.60 7.17
C ALA A 135 -1.61 10.25 8.21
N SER A 136 -1.74 9.65 9.40
CA SER A 136 -2.50 10.21 10.51
C SER A 136 -1.94 11.52 11.05
N ALA A 137 -0.60 11.64 11.10
CA ALA A 137 0.05 12.86 11.57
C ALA A 137 -0.25 14.04 10.65
N LEU A 138 -0.28 13.82 9.33
CA LEU A 138 -0.76 14.80 8.35
C LEU A 138 -2.25 15.10 8.50
N ALA A 139 -3.07 14.07 8.69
CA ALA A 139 -4.51 14.23 8.88
C ALA A 139 -4.86 15.09 10.10
N LYS A 140 -4.06 15.05 11.18
CA LYS A 140 -4.25 15.93 12.35
C LYS A 140 -4.16 17.41 11.99
N PHE A 141 -3.25 17.80 11.10
CA PHE A 141 -3.15 19.20 10.65
C PHE A 141 -4.42 19.64 9.92
N ALA A 142 -5.05 18.75 9.14
CA ALA A 142 -6.32 19.04 8.49
C ALA A 142 -7.47 19.12 9.52
N LEU A 143 -7.55 18.16 10.45
CA LEU A 143 -8.64 18.01 11.41
C LEU A 143 -8.62 19.04 12.56
N SER A 144 -7.49 19.67 12.84
CA SER A 144 -7.37 20.70 13.89
C SER A 144 -7.84 22.10 13.48
N SER A 145 -8.37 22.26 12.26
CA SER A 145 -8.70 23.56 11.66
C SER A 145 -10.18 23.88 11.80
N ASN A 146 -10.54 25.16 11.98
CA ASN A 146 -11.93 25.61 12.13
C ASN A 146 -12.53 26.20 10.83
N SER A 147 -11.72 26.45 9.81
CA SER A 147 -12.15 27.02 8.52
C SER A 147 -11.49 26.35 7.32
N GLN A 148 -12.12 26.40 6.13
CA GLN A 148 -11.60 25.77 4.91
C GLN A 148 -10.25 26.35 4.45
N ASP A 149 -10.08 27.67 4.56
CA ASP A 149 -8.81 28.33 4.22
C ASP A 149 -7.69 27.89 5.17
N GLU A 150 -8.01 27.73 6.46
CA GLU A 150 -7.10 27.23 7.47
C GLU A 150 -6.74 25.75 7.25
N VAL A 151 -7.69 24.90 6.82
CA VAL A 151 -7.41 23.52 6.42
C VAL A 151 -6.36 23.47 5.31
N ARG A 152 -6.51 24.32 4.29
CA ARG A 152 -5.59 24.37 3.15
C ARG A 152 -4.17 24.75 3.58
N ASP A 153 -4.05 25.80 4.39
CA ASP A 153 -2.75 26.26 4.88
C ASP A 153 -2.13 25.28 5.90
N ASN A 154 -2.94 24.62 6.73
CA ASN A 154 -2.46 23.62 7.67
C ASN A 154 -1.99 22.34 6.98
N ILE A 155 -2.67 21.87 5.92
CA ILE A 155 -2.20 20.74 5.10
C ILE A 155 -0.88 21.11 4.42
N ALA A 156 -0.79 22.28 3.81
CA ALA A 156 0.43 22.76 3.17
C ALA A 156 1.61 22.86 4.16
N ARG A 157 1.34 23.36 5.37
CA ARG A 157 2.33 23.43 6.45
C ARG A 157 2.73 22.04 6.94
N GLY A 158 1.76 21.14 7.14
CA GLY A 158 2.01 19.74 7.51
C GLY A 158 2.91 19.05 6.50
N MET A 159 2.61 19.17 5.20
CA MET A 159 3.44 18.63 4.11
C MET A 159 4.83 19.24 4.05
N ALA A 160 4.98 20.55 4.35
CA ALA A 160 6.28 21.20 4.37
C ALA A 160 7.21 20.69 5.48
N ILE A 161 6.63 20.29 6.62
CA ILE A 161 7.34 19.83 7.82
C ILE A 161 7.57 18.32 7.77
N LEU A 162 6.51 17.54 7.53
CA LEU A 162 6.54 16.07 7.59
C LEU A 162 6.95 15.42 6.27
N GLY A 163 6.64 16.06 5.13
CA GLY A 163 6.90 15.50 3.80
C GLY A 163 8.35 15.08 3.57
N PRO A 164 9.37 15.92 3.86
CA PRO A 164 10.77 15.54 3.69
C PRO A 164 11.16 14.31 4.51
N THR A 165 10.73 14.24 5.77
CA THR A 165 11.02 13.09 6.65
C THR A 165 10.33 11.84 6.14
N PHE A 166 9.07 11.93 5.70
CA PHE A 166 8.34 10.78 5.14
C PHE A 166 8.99 10.24 3.86
N THR A 167 9.46 11.13 2.98
CA THR A 167 10.17 10.69 1.77
C THR A 167 11.51 10.05 2.08
N LEU A 168 12.22 10.54 3.11
CA LEU A 168 13.49 9.95 3.51
C LEU A 168 13.28 8.56 4.11
N ASP A 169 12.30 8.42 5.01
CA ASP A 169 11.94 7.12 5.59
C ASP A 169 11.56 6.12 4.50
N ALA A 170 10.71 6.51 3.54
CA ALA A 170 10.32 5.66 2.42
C ALA A 170 11.51 5.27 1.53
N LEU A 171 12.47 6.17 1.30
CA LEU A 171 13.70 5.84 0.56
C LEU A 171 14.57 4.85 1.32
N VAL A 172 14.75 5.05 2.63
CA VAL A 172 15.52 4.12 3.47
C VAL A 172 14.86 2.75 3.50
N GLU A 173 13.54 2.70 3.69
CA GLU A 173 12.75 1.47 3.67
C GLU A 173 12.85 0.75 2.31
N CYS A 174 12.67 1.48 1.21
CA CYS A 174 12.81 0.95 -0.15
C CYS A 174 14.24 0.42 -0.43
N LEU A 175 15.29 1.09 0.07
CA LEU A 175 16.66 0.60 -0.05
C LEU A 175 16.88 -0.68 0.77
N VAL A 176 16.40 -0.72 2.01
CA VAL A 176 16.55 -1.89 2.90
C VAL A 176 15.82 -3.10 2.31
N ILE A 177 14.57 -2.92 1.87
CA ILE A 177 13.79 -3.97 1.22
C ILE A 177 14.40 -4.33 -0.15
N GLY A 178 14.90 -3.34 -0.88
CA GLY A 178 15.53 -3.50 -2.19
C GLY A 178 16.78 -4.40 -2.14
N VAL A 179 17.57 -4.34 -1.07
CA VAL A 179 18.69 -5.29 -0.87
C VAL A 179 18.20 -6.74 -0.81
N GLY A 180 17.01 -6.98 -0.25
CA GLY A 180 16.38 -8.31 -0.22
C GLY A 180 16.03 -8.86 -1.60
N THR A 181 15.85 -8.01 -2.62
CA THR A 181 15.64 -8.45 -4.01
C THR A 181 16.89 -9.05 -4.67
N MET A 182 18.06 -8.92 -4.05
CA MET A 182 19.33 -9.48 -4.54
C MET A 182 19.72 -10.77 -3.79
N SER A 183 18.81 -11.34 -2.99
CA SER A 183 19.13 -12.45 -2.07
C SER A 183 19.26 -13.82 -2.75
N GLY A 184 18.86 -13.99 -4.01
CA GLY A 184 18.91 -15.27 -4.73
C GLY A 184 17.80 -16.27 -4.35
N VAL A 185 16.89 -15.88 -3.45
CA VAL A 185 15.76 -16.71 -2.98
C VAL A 185 14.48 -16.19 -3.63
N ARG A 186 13.93 -16.93 -4.60
CA ARG A 186 12.83 -16.49 -5.48
C ARG A 186 11.60 -15.97 -4.71
N GLN A 187 11.20 -16.64 -3.62
CA GLN A 187 10.07 -16.19 -2.80
C GLN A 187 10.36 -14.85 -2.10
N LEU A 188 11.56 -14.68 -1.54
CA LEU A 188 11.98 -13.45 -0.86
C LEU A 188 12.11 -12.28 -1.85
N GLU A 189 12.63 -12.54 -3.05
CA GLU A 189 12.76 -11.54 -4.10
C GLU A 189 11.40 -11.00 -4.55
N ILE A 190 10.39 -11.88 -4.68
CA ILE A 190 9.01 -11.48 -5.03
C ILE A 190 8.41 -10.63 -3.91
N MET A 191 8.60 -11.02 -2.64
CA MET A 191 8.11 -10.26 -1.47
C MET A 191 8.77 -8.87 -1.38
N CYS A 192 10.08 -8.80 -1.54
CA CYS A 192 10.82 -7.54 -1.51
C CYS A 192 10.48 -6.63 -2.70
N CYS A 193 10.26 -7.22 -3.89
CA CYS A 193 9.78 -6.48 -5.05
C CYS A 193 8.40 -5.86 -4.79
N PHE A 194 7.50 -6.61 -4.14
CA PHE A 194 6.17 -6.10 -3.77
C PHE A 194 6.26 -4.95 -2.74
N GLY A 195 7.11 -5.11 -1.72
CA GLY A 195 7.32 -4.08 -0.69
C GLY A 195 8.01 -2.81 -1.20
N CYS A 196 8.84 -2.88 -2.25
CA CYS A 196 9.42 -1.68 -2.85
C CYS A 196 8.40 -0.88 -3.71
N MET A 197 7.37 -1.55 -4.22
CA MET A 197 6.34 -0.96 -5.10
C MET A 197 5.15 -0.38 -4.32
N SER A 198 4.98 -0.80 -3.06
CA SER A 198 3.86 -0.43 -2.18
C SER A 198 3.96 0.97 -1.60
#